data_AF-A0A6I1Z969-F1
#
_entry.id   AF-A0A6I1Z969-F1
#
_cell.length_a   1.000
_cell.length_b   1.000
_cell.length_c   1.000
_cell.angle_alpha   90.00
_cell.angle_beta   90.00
_cell.angle_gamma   90.00
#
_symmetry.space_group_name_H-M   'P 1'
#
loop_
_entity.id
_entity.type
_entity.pdbx_description
1 polymer ?
#
loop_
_entity_poly.entity_id
_entity_poly.type
_entity_poly.pdbx_seq_one_letter_code
_entity_poly.pdbx_strand_id
1 'polypeptide(L)'
;MAIGVWGALSEWRARTVVTARGITRQGPLRARTWAWSAVYDIRVEHTGSGRLNAQPRWPAYLYDSEGRRFLLPQINEWQLDDPYAEVAALREAAWRLGMPYGQRAETEVRILRQSGRRRGWQWASVAAVVVFAVMIVVALAEDIAGRPANLFVLLLVVPLAAFGLLGLLLGRYCAARALRLPR
;
A
#
# COMPACT_ATOMS: atom_id res chain seq x y z
N MET A 1 23.63 -23.44 -10.75
CA MET A 1 22.22 -23.13 -10.37
C MET A 1 22.03 -23.35 -8.86
N ALA A 2 22.61 -22.47 -8.03
CA ALA A 2 22.50 -22.54 -6.56
C ALA A 2 22.47 -21.15 -5.90
N ILE A 3 23.00 -20.14 -6.61
CA ILE A 3 23.04 -18.74 -6.16
C ILE A 3 21.65 -18.08 -6.19
N GLY A 4 20.79 -18.43 -7.15
CA GLY A 4 19.42 -17.88 -7.23
C GLY A 4 18.50 -18.32 -6.08
N VAL A 5 18.68 -19.55 -5.58
CA VAL A 5 17.90 -20.10 -4.46
C VAL A 5 18.34 -19.46 -3.13
N TRP A 6 19.64 -19.20 -2.96
CA TRP A 6 20.16 -18.47 -1.80
C TRP A 6 19.79 -16.97 -1.80
N GLY A 7 19.80 -16.33 -2.98
CA GLY A 7 19.30 -14.96 -3.15
C GLY A 7 17.83 -14.84 -2.74
N ALA A 8 16.98 -15.72 -3.25
CA ALA A 8 15.55 -15.77 -2.92
C ALA A 8 15.29 -16.09 -1.42
N LEU A 9 16.09 -16.97 -0.80
CA LEU A 9 16.02 -17.27 0.64
C LEU A 9 16.48 -16.09 1.51
N SER A 10 17.43 -15.28 1.03
CA SER A 10 17.86 -14.06 1.72
C SER A 10 16.86 -12.91 1.56
N GLU A 11 16.20 -12.80 0.41
CA GLU A 11 15.09 -11.85 0.18
C GLU A 11 13.87 -12.15 1.06
N TRP A 12 13.66 -13.42 1.43
CA TRP A 12 12.58 -13.85 2.32
C TRP A 12 12.83 -13.54 3.80
N ARG A 13 14.08 -13.25 4.19
CA ARG A 13 14.44 -12.83 5.55
C ARG A 13 14.25 -11.33 5.75
N ALA A 14 13.10 -10.81 5.33
CA ALA A 14 12.66 -9.51 5.81
C ALA A 14 12.38 -9.62 7.31
N ARG A 15 13.37 -9.29 8.15
CA ARG A 15 13.23 -9.39 9.61
C ARG A 15 12.64 -8.11 10.16
N THR A 16 11.63 -8.27 11.01
CA THR A 16 11.16 -7.18 11.86
C THR A 16 11.82 -7.39 13.22
N VAL A 17 12.84 -6.58 13.51
CA VAL A 17 13.55 -6.65 14.79
C VAL A 17 12.99 -5.57 15.71
N VAL A 18 12.46 -6.00 16.83
CA VAL A 18 11.88 -5.13 17.86
C VAL A 18 12.93 -4.97 18.95
N THR A 19 13.31 -3.73 19.24
CA THR A 19 14.35 -3.41 20.23
C THR A 19 13.85 -2.36 21.20
N ALA A 20 14.54 -2.18 22.32
CA ALA A 20 14.24 -1.11 23.27
C ALA A 20 14.27 0.30 22.64
N ARG A 21 15.01 0.50 21.54
CA ARG A 21 15.09 1.77 20.81
C ARG A 21 13.94 1.98 19.83
N GLY A 22 13.32 0.89 19.35
CA GLY A 22 12.29 0.96 18.33
C GLY A 22 12.18 -0.30 17.48
N ILE A 23 11.44 -0.17 16.37
CA ILE A 23 11.20 -1.24 15.40
C ILE A 23 12.12 -1.02 14.20
N THR A 24 12.87 -2.05 13.81
CA THR A 24 13.65 -2.05 12.58
C THR A 24 13.06 -3.07 11.62
N ARG A 25 12.61 -2.61 10.45
CA ARG A 25 12.30 -3.48 9.33
C ARG A 25 13.53 -3.57 8.44
N GLN A 26 14.06 -4.77 8.30
CA GLN A 26 15.04 -5.08 7.29
C GLN A 26 14.31 -5.57 6.05
N GLY A 27 14.39 -4.83 4.96
CA GLY A 27 13.98 -5.28 3.63
C GLY A 27 15.17 -5.86 2.87
N PRO A 28 14.93 -6.42 1.67
CA PRO A 28 15.98 -7.05 0.86
C PRO A 28 17.09 -6.07 0.45
N LEU A 29 16.77 -4.78 0.32
CA LEU A 29 17.72 -3.74 -0.13
C LEU A 29 17.94 -2.60 0.88
N ARG A 30 17.04 -2.44 1.86
CA ARG A 30 17.09 -1.32 2.81
C ARG A 30 16.58 -1.73 4.18
N ALA A 31 17.32 -1.36 5.22
CA ALA A 31 16.83 -1.34 6.58
C ALA A 31 16.21 0.02 6.88
N ARG A 32 15.07 0.02 7.57
CA ARG A 32 14.45 1.23 8.10
C ARG A 32 14.11 1.01 9.56
N THR A 33 14.54 1.95 10.40
CA THR A 33 14.29 1.94 11.83
C THR A 33 13.35 3.07 12.20
N TRP A 34 12.35 2.77 13.03
CA TRP A 34 11.45 3.73 13.64
C TRP A 34 11.66 3.71 15.14
N ALA A 35 12.01 4.85 15.72
CA ALA A 35 11.99 5.01 17.16
C ALA A 35 10.56 4.86 17.69
N TRP A 36 10.39 4.35 18.90
CA TRP A 36 9.06 4.18 19.52
C TRP A 36 8.23 5.47 19.55
N SER A 37 8.89 6.62 19.73
CA SER A 37 8.25 7.95 19.70
C SER A 37 7.70 8.35 18.32
N ALA A 38 8.25 7.77 17.24
CA ALA A 38 7.81 8.01 15.88
C ALA A 38 6.72 7.03 15.42
N VAL A 39 6.50 5.94 16.16
CA VAL A 39 5.43 4.98 15.89
C VAL A 39 4.14 5.51 16.50
N TYR A 40 3.12 5.68 15.67
CA TYR A 40 1.78 6.07 16.12
C TYR A 40 0.95 4.87 16.55
N ASP A 41 0.88 3.85 15.70
CA ASP A 41 0.08 2.66 15.97
C ASP A 41 0.56 1.47 15.14
N ILE A 42 0.20 0.27 15.57
CA ILE A 42 0.46 -0.98 14.87
C ILE A 42 -0.86 -1.74 14.80
N ARG A 43 -1.35 -1.97 13.58
CA ARG A 43 -2.68 -2.54 13.34
C ARG A 43 -2.57 -3.74 12.43
N VAL A 44 -3.28 -4.81 12.80
CA VAL A 44 -3.59 -5.89 11.86
C VAL A 44 -4.78 -5.43 11.03
N GLU A 45 -4.67 -5.49 9.70
CA GLU A 45 -5.75 -5.13 8.80
C GLU A 45 -6.22 -6.36 8.02
N HIS A 46 -7.53 -6.45 7.78
CA HIS A 46 -8.06 -7.45 6.87
C HIS A 46 -7.84 -7.01 5.43
N THR A 47 -6.95 -7.68 4.71
CA THR A 47 -6.88 -7.57 3.26
C THR A 47 -7.74 -8.69 2.69
N GLY A 48 -8.97 -8.37 2.27
CA GLY A 48 -9.97 -9.34 1.79
C GLY A 48 -9.55 -10.24 0.61
N SER A 49 -8.34 -10.09 0.08
CA SER A 49 -7.76 -10.88 -1.01
C SER A 49 -6.72 -11.91 -0.52
N GLY A 50 -7.12 -12.83 0.36
CA GLY A 50 -6.21 -13.87 0.87
C GLY A 50 -5.91 -15.04 -0.06
N ARG A 51 -6.64 -15.20 -1.18
CA ARG A 51 -6.55 -16.40 -2.03
C ARG A 51 -6.01 -16.19 -3.43
N LEU A 52 -6.07 -14.97 -3.97
CA LEU A 52 -5.70 -14.71 -5.36
C LEU A 52 -4.28 -14.18 -5.56
N ASN A 53 -3.64 -13.61 -4.53
CA ASN A 53 -2.42 -12.81 -4.70
C ASN A 53 -1.22 -13.24 -3.85
N ALA A 54 -1.18 -14.47 -3.33
CA ALA A 54 -0.11 -14.94 -2.44
C ALA A 54 0.26 -13.88 -1.37
N GLN A 55 -0.76 -13.28 -0.77
CA GLN A 55 -0.63 -12.33 0.34
C GLN A 55 -1.40 -12.86 1.55
N PRO A 56 -0.88 -12.65 2.77
CA PRO A 56 -1.58 -13.02 3.99
C PRO A 56 -2.91 -12.25 4.08
N ARG A 57 -3.95 -12.86 4.67
CA ARG A 57 -5.24 -12.21 4.92
C ARG A 57 -5.18 -11.14 6.00
N TRP A 58 -4.27 -11.33 6.95
CA TRP A 58 -4.11 -10.50 8.13
C TRP A 58 -2.68 -9.94 8.24
N PRO A 59 -2.25 -9.09 7.30
CA PRO A 59 -0.98 -8.40 7.43
C PRO A 59 -1.05 -7.33 8.52
N ALA A 60 -0.01 -7.26 9.36
CA ALA A 60 0.18 -6.13 10.25
C ALA A 60 0.88 -4.97 9.56
N TYR A 61 0.44 -3.76 9.92
CA TYR A 61 0.99 -2.52 9.44
C TYR A 61 1.41 -1.62 10.60
N LEU A 62 2.58 -1.01 10.45
CA LEU A 62 3.07 0.07 11.29
C LEU A 62 2.63 1.41 10.69
N TYR A 63 2.05 2.25 11.53
CA TYR A 63 1.71 3.64 11.22
C TYR A 63 2.70 4.56 11.92
N ASP A 64 3.34 5.45 11.15
CA ASP A 64 4.16 6.50 11.72
C ASP A 64 3.32 7.72 12.14
N SER A 65 3.92 8.65 12.88
CA SER A 65 3.28 9.90 13.31
C SER A 65 2.85 10.82 12.15
N GLU A 66 3.39 10.60 10.95
CA GLU A 66 3.00 11.29 9.71
C GLU A 66 1.82 10.61 8.99
N GLY A 67 1.30 9.50 9.53
CA GLY A 67 0.20 8.73 8.97
C GLY A 67 0.58 7.82 7.81
N ARG A 68 1.88 7.57 7.60
CA ARG A 68 2.38 6.65 6.58
C ARG A 68 2.30 5.22 7.09
N ARG A 69 1.77 4.34 6.23
CA ARG A 69 1.64 2.89 6.48
C ARG A 69 2.85 2.12 5.97
N PHE A 70 3.42 1.25 6.80
CA PHE A 70 4.51 0.33 6.48
C PHE A 70 4.12 -1.10 6.80
N LEU A 71 4.22 -2.01 5.83
CA LEU A 71 3.95 -3.43 6.04
C LEU A 71 5.02 -4.05 6.95
N LEU A 72 4.57 -4.81 7.95
CA LEU A 72 5.41 -5.67 8.78
C LEU A 72 5.27 -7.12 8.27
N PRO A 73 6.17 -7.57 7.38
CA PRO A 73 6.00 -8.83 6.68
C PRO A 73 6.08 -10.07 7.58
N GLN A 74 6.56 -9.95 8.82
CA GLN A 74 6.65 -11.08 9.75
C GLN A 74 5.45 -11.24 10.67
N ILE A 75 4.66 -10.18 10.85
CA ILE A 75 3.48 -10.24 11.71
C ILE A 75 2.28 -10.49 10.81
N ASN A 76 2.02 -11.77 10.55
CA ASN A 76 0.92 -12.24 9.72
C ASN A 76 0.51 -13.68 10.08
N GLU A 77 -0.64 -14.11 9.58
CA GLU A 77 -1.24 -15.43 9.82
C GLU A 77 -0.42 -16.62 9.31
N TRP A 78 0.59 -16.41 8.46
CA TRP A 78 1.45 -17.49 7.97
C TRP A 78 2.64 -17.76 8.88
N GLN A 79 3.02 -16.78 9.71
CA GLN A 79 4.16 -16.90 10.63
C GLN A 79 3.74 -16.99 12.08
N LEU A 80 2.52 -16.57 12.41
CA LEU A 80 1.99 -16.51 13.77
C LEU A 80 0.59 -17.12 13.79
N ASP A 81 0.32 -17.94 14.81
CA ASP A 81 -0.99 -18.55 15.02
C ASP A 81 -2.07 -17.49 15.31
N ASP A 82 -1.72 -16.46 16.09
CA ASP A 82 -2.58 -15.31 16.37
C ASP A 82 -1.83 -13.97 16.17
N PRO A 83 -1.92 -13.37 14.97
CA PRO A 83 -1.33 -12.07 14.69
C PRO A 83 -1.89 -10.93 15.57
N TYR A 84 -3.13 -11.05 16.07
CA TYR A 84 -3.75 -10.01 16.90
C TYR A 84 -3.17 -10.00 18.31
N ALA A 85 -3.02 -11.19 18.92
CA ALA A 85 -2.40 -11.32 20.23
C ALA A 85 -0.96 -10.78 20.23
N GLU A 86 -0.19 -11.09 19.19
CA GLU A 86 1.18 -10.60 19.05
C GLU A 86 1.26 -9.08 18.88
N VAL A 87 0.38 -8.48 18.08
CA VAL A 87 0.29 -7.02 17.99
C VAL A 87 -0.13 -6.40 19.31
N ALA A 88 -1.03 -7.03 20.06
CA ALA A 88 -1.44 -6.54 21.38
C ALA A 88 -0.27 -6.57 22.38
N ALA A 89 0.46 -7.69 22.46
CA ALA A 89 1.65 -7.82 23.30
C ALA A 89 2.74 -6.82 22.91
N LEU A 90 2.94 -6.60 21.61
CA LEU A 90 3.91 -5.65 21.10
C LEU A 90 3.52 -4.19 21.39
N ARG A 91 2.23 -3.86 21.34
CA ARG A 91 1.71 -2.55 21.77
C ARG A 91 1.92 -2.33 23.26
N GLU A 92 1.72 -3.36 24.07
CA GLU A 92 1.95 -3.29 25.51
C GLU A 92 3.44 -3.11 25.84
N ALA A 93 4.32 -3.79 25.12
CA ALA A 93 5.76 -3.59 25.23
C ALA A 93 6.18 -2.18 24.78
N ALA A 94 5.61 -1.69 23.68
CA ALA A 94 5.86 -0.34 23.18
C ALA A 94 5.44 0.74 24.18
N TRP A 95 4.31 0.54 24.87
CA TRP A 95 3.86 1.42 25.95
C TRP A 95 4.89 1.53 27.07
N ARG A 96 5.42 0.40 27.54
CA ARG A 96 6.48 0.36 28.56
C ARG A 96 7.77 1.04 28.11
N LEU A 97 8.01 1.11 26.80
CA LEU A 97 9.19 1.72 26.18
C LEU A 97 8.97 3.19 25.77
N GLY A 98 7.88 3.82 26.20
CA GLY A 98 7.65 5.25 26.02
C GLY A 98 6.99 5.63 24.68
N MET A 99 6.29 4.69 24.03
CA MET A 99 5.41 5.02 22.92
C MET A 99 4.33 6.00 23.42
N PRO A 100 4.18 7.18 22.80
CA PRO A 100 3.18 8.16 23.21
C PRO A 100 1.80 7.66 22.82
N TYR A 101 1.20 6.84 23.68
CA TYR A 101 -0.15 6.37 23.47
C TYR A 101 -1.12 7.49 23.83
N GLY A 102 -1.77 8.00 22.80
CA GLY A 102 -2.79 9.03 22.88
C GLY A 102 -3.41 9.11 21.50
N GLN A 103 -4.71 8.90 21.45
CA GLN A 103 -5.51 8.94 20.22
C GLN A 103 -5.44 10.37 19.65
N ARG A 104 -4.37 10.68 18.91
CA ARG A 104 -4.21 11.97 18.25
C ARG A 104 -5.21 11.97 17.10
N ALA A 105 -6.38 12.53 17.36
CA ALA A 105 -7.43 12.69 16.37
C ALA A 105 -6.89 13.29 15.06
N GLU A 106 -5.90 14.19 15.16
CA GLU A 106 -5.20 14.74 13.99
C GLU A 106 -4.43 13.70 13.16
N THR A 107 -3.77 12.73 13.79
CA THR A 107 -3.02 11.68 13.09
C THR A 107 -3.99 10.67 12.47
N GLU A 108 -5.07 10.33 13.16
CA GLU A 108 -6.15 9.50 12.61
C GLU A 108 -6.76 10.14 11.35
N VAL A 109 -7.04 11.45 11.38
CA VAL A 109 -7.53 12.21 10.22
C VAL A 109 -6.51 12.21 9.08
N ARG A 110 -5.21 12.33 9.37
CA ARG A 110 -4.16 12.23 8.34
C ARG A 110 -4.10 10.83 7.73
N ILE A 111 -4.20 9.77 8.53
CA ILE A 111 -4.24 8.38 8.07
C ILE A 111 -5.44 8.15 7.16
N LEU A 112 -6.63 8.60 7.57
CA LEU A 112 -7.86 8.52 6.76
C LEU A 112 -7.75 9.31 5.44
N ARG A 113 -7.16 10.50 5.48
CA ARG A 113 -6.96 11.32 4.28
C ARG A 113 -5.98 10.66 3.31
N GLN A 114 -4.89 10.10 3.83
CA GLN A 114 -3.91 9.38 3.02
C GLN A 114 -4.48 8.06 2.47
N SER A 115 -5.27 7.32 3.25
CA SER A 115 -5.89 6.07 2.80
C SER A 115 -6.90 6.33 1.68
N GLY A 116 -7.71 7.39 1.80
CA GLY A 116 -8.62 7.85 0.74
C GLY A 116 -7.87 8.24 -0.55
N ARG A 117 -6.77 8.99 -0.42
CA ARG A 117 -5.94 9.38 -1.57
C ARG A 117 -5.30 8.18 -2.27
N ARG A 118 -4.81 7.19 -1.50
CA ARG A 118 -4.24 5.95 -2.06
C ARG A 118 -5.26 5.13 -2.82
N ARG A 119 -6.48 5.00 -2.28
CA ARG A 119 -7.56 4.28 -2.96
C ARG A 119 -7.97 5.00 -4.25
N GLY A 120 -8.04 6.33 -4.22
CA GLY A 120 -8.23 7.14 -5.42
C GLY A 120 -7.13 6.91 -6.48
N TRP A 121 -5.86 6.84 -6.05
CA TRP A 121 -4.74 6.53 -6.94
C TRP A 121 -4.81 5.11 -7.52
N GLN A 122 -5.17 4.10 -6.72
CA GLN A 122 -5.36 2.74 -7.23
C GLN A 122 -6.45 2.68 -8.30
N TRP A 123 -7.60 3.31 -8.06
CA TRP A 123 -8.67 3.38 -9.04
C TRP A 123 -8.25 4.16 -10.29
N ALA A 124 -7.49 5.24 -10.14
CA ALA A 124 -6.94 5.97 -11.27
C ALA A 124 -5.98 5.10 -12.09
N SER A 125 -5.08 4.33 -11.44
CA SER A 125 -4.20 3.38 -12.12
C SER A 125 -4.96 2.28 -12.84
N VAL A 126 -5.97 1.67 -12.20
CA VAL A 126 -6.83 0.66 -12.84
C VAL A 126 -7.53 1.23 -14.06
N ALA A 127 -8.11 2.43 -13.94
CA ALA A 127 -8.76 3.09 -15.06
C ALA A 127 -7.78 3.40 -16.21
N ALA A 128 -6.55 3.81 -15.90
CA ALA A 128 -5.48 4.01 -16.89
C ALA A 128 -5.22 2.74 -17.70
N VAL A 129 -5.06 1.62 -17.01
CA VAL A 129 -4.75 0.32 -17.62
C VAL A 129 -5.89 -0.13 -18.51
N VAL A 130 -7.15 0.05 -18.08
CA VAL A 130 -8.32 -0.27 -18.90
C VAL A 130 -8.37 0.58 -20.17
N VAL A 131 -8.18 1.90 -20.07
CA VAL A 131 -8.15 2.80 -21.24
C VAL A 131 -7.03 2.42 -22.19
N PHE A 132 -5.84 2.12 -21.66
CA PHE A 132 -4.70 1.68 -22.46
C PHE A 132 -4.99 0.36 -23.20
N ALA A 133 -5.58 -0.63 -22.53
CA ALA A 133 -5.97 -1.89 -23.15
C ALA A 133 -7.00 -1.70 -24.28
N VAL A 134 -8.01 -0.84 -24.08
CA VAL A 134 -8.99 -0.49 -25.12
C VAL A 134 -8.30 0.17 -26.32
N MET A 135 -7.33 1.06 -26.09
CA MET A 135 -6.61 1.72 -27.18
C MET A 135 -5.73 0.77 -28.00
N ILE A 136 -5.14 -0.24 -27.37
CA ILE A 136 -4.45 -1.32 -28.09
C ILE A 136 -5.42 -2.06 -29.01
N VAL A 137 -6.62 -2.40 -28.53
CA VAL A 137 -7.64 -3.11 -29.33
C VAL A 137 -8.07 -2.27 -30.53
N VAL A 138 -8.29 -0.97 -30.35
CA VAL A 138 -8.66 -0.07 -31.46
C VAL A 138 -7.52 0.07 -32.48
N ALA A 139 -6.27 0.22 -32.02
CA ALA A 139 -5.12 0.30 -32.91
C ALA A 139 -4.96 -0.98 -33.78
N LEU A 140 -5.14 -2.16 -33.17
CA LEU A 140 -5.15 -3.44 -33.89
C LEU A 140 -6.31 -3.53 -34.90
N ALA A 141 -7.49 -3.06 -34.53
CA ALA A 141 -8.65 -3.07 -35.43
C ALA A 141 -8.47 -2.14 -36.63
N GLU A 142 -7.86 -0.96 -36.44
CA GLU A 142 -7.56 -0.03 -37.54
C GLU A 142 -6.47 -0.55 -38.48
N ASP A 143 -5.46 -1.22 -37.93
CA ASP A 143 -4.39 -1.89 -38.70
C ASP A 143 -4.96 -3.01 -39.58
N ILE A 144 -5.81 -3.88 -39.01
CA ILE A 144 -6.52 -4.94 -39.76
C ILE A 144 -7.45 -4.34 -40.83
N ALA A 145 -8.07 -3.18 -40.55
CA ALA A 145 -8.96 -2.48 -41.48
C ALA A 145 -8.21 -1.67 -42.56
N GLY A 146 -6.88 -1.64 -42.55
CA GLY A 146 -6.06 -0.91 -43.51
C GLY A 146 -6.23 0.61 -43.47
N ARG A 147 -6.69 1.16 -42.33
CA ARG A 147 -6.86 2.61 -42.17
C ARG A 147 -5.56 3.25 -41.69
N PRO A 148 -5.21 4.47 -42.15
CA PRO A 148 -4.04 5.18 -41.65
C PRO A 148 -4.29 5.63 -40.20
N ALA A 149 -3.94 4.76 -39.25
CA ALA A 149 -4.03 5.03 -37.83
C ALA A 149 -2.84 5.88 -37.38
N ASN A 150 -3.10 7.05 -36.80
CA ASN A 150 -2.07 7.82 -36.10
C ASN A 150 -1.79 7.17 -34.73
N LEU A 151 -1.05 6.06 -34.76
CA LEU A 151 -0.67 5.23 -33.61
C LEU A 151 -0.14 6.05 -32.42
N PHE A 152 0.57 7.15 -32.69
CA PHE A 152 1.14 8.03 -31.65
C PHE A 152 0.07 8.78 -30.85
N VAL A 153 -1.00 9.25 -31.50
CA VAL A 153 -2.11 9.95 -30.82
C VAL A 153 -2.96 8.94 -30.05
N LEU A 154 -3.22 7.77 -30.65
CA LEU A 154 -4.09 6.75 -30.08
C LEU A 154 -3.47 6.04 -28.86
N LEU A 155 -2.17 5.71 -28.93
CA LEU A 155 -1.50 4.92 -27.89
C LEU A 155 -0.83 5.76 -26.81
N LEU A 156 -0.52 7.03 -27.06
CA LEU A 156 0.19 7.88 -26.11
C LEU A 156 -0.67 9.02 -25.59
N VAL A 157 -1.25 9.85 -26.45
CA VAL A 157 -1.91 11.11 -26.04
C VAL A 157 -3.24 10.86 -25.34
N VAL A 158 -4.08 10.00 -25.91
CA VAL A 158 -5.41 9.67 -25.35
C VAL A 158 -5.31 9.01 -23.96
N PRO A 159 -4.49 7.95 -23.74
CA PRO A 159 -4.37 7.35 -22.42
C PRO A 159 -3.74 8.30 -21.39
N LEU A 160 -2.79 9.15 -21.79
CA LEU A 160 -2.19 10.12 -20.87
C LEU A 160 -3.20 11.20 -20.45
N ALA A 161 -3.99 11.71 -21.40
CA ALA A 161 -5.04 12.70 -21.14
C ALA A 161 -6.18 12.12 -20.28
N ALA A 162 -6.63 10.90 -20.60
CA ALA A 162 -7.63 10.19 -19.81
C ALA A 162 -7.14 9.93 -18.38
N PHE A 163 -5.88 9.54 -18.21
CA PHE A 163 -5.27 9.35 -16.89
C PHE A 163 -5.26 10.64 -16.07
N GLY A 164 -4.86 11.76 -16.68
CA GLY A 164 -4.87 13.08 -16.04
C GLY A 164 -6.27 13.50 -15.60
N LEU A 165 -7.27 13.37 -16.48
CA LEU A 165 -8.66 13.74 -16.20
C LEU A 165 -9.31 12.85 -15.13
N LEU A 166 -9.16 11.52 -15.24
CA LEU A 166 -9.69 10.58 -14.26
C LEU A 166 -9.01 10.74 -12.91
N GLY A 167 -7.68 10.92 -12.87
CA GLY A 167 -6.95 11.17 -11.63
C GLY A 167 -7.44 12.43 -10.91
N LEU A 168 -7.74 13.49 -11.67
CA LEU A 168 -8.24 14.76 -11.13
C LEU A 168 -9.69 14.64 -10.62
N LEU A 169 -10.56 13.95 -11.36
CA LEU A 169 -11.96 13.71 -10.97
C LEU A 169 -12.08 12.78 -9.77
N LEU A 170 -11.34 11.66 -9.73
CA LEU A 170 -11.29 10.76 -8.58
C LEU A 170 -10.67 11.44 -7.35
N GLY A 171 -9.63 12.26 -7.56
CA GLY A 171 -9.06 13.07 -6.50
C GLY A 171 -10.10 13.99 -5.86
N ARG A 172 -10.91 14.68 -6.69
CA ARG A 172 -12.01 15.52 -6.20
C ARG A 172 -13.13 14.72 -5.57
N TYR A 173 -13.53 13.59 -6.14
CA TYR A 173 -14.58 12.74 -5.60
C TYR A 173 -14.21 12.15 -4.23
N CYS A 174 -12.97 11.67 -4.07
CA CYS A 174 -12.47 11.18 -2.79
C CYS A 174 -12.36 12.29 -1.75
N ALA A 175 -11.92 13.49 -2.14
CA ALA A 175 -11.87 14.65 -1.24
C ALA A 175 -13.27 15.09 -0.79
N ALA A 176 -14.25 15.09 -1.70
CA ALA A 176 -15.64 15.42 -1.41
C ALA A 176 -16.32 14.36 -0.52
N ARG A 177 -16.02 13.07 -0.72
CA ARG A 177 -16.57 11.98 0.09
C ARG A 177 -15.98 11.95 1.50
N ALA A 178 -14.71 12.31 1.67
CA ALA A 178 -14.07 12.42 2.98
C ALA A 178 -14.70 13.51 3.88
N LEU A 179 -15.34 14.52 3.27
CA LEU A 179 -16.06 15.59 3.99
C LEU A 179 -17.51 15.22 4.35
N ARG A 180 -18.06 14.11 3.84
CA ARG A 180 -19.46 13.70 4.02
C ARG A 180 -19.67 12.58 5.03
N LEU A 181 -18.62 12.07 5.68
CA LEU A 181 -18.80 11.12 6.78
C LEU A 181 -19.23 11.89 8.03
N PRO A 182 -20.41 11.61 8.62
CA PRO A 182 -20.79 12.19 9.90
C PRO A 182 -19.80 11.72 10.99
N ARG A 183 -19.46 12.67 11.88
CA ARG A 183 -18.56 12.50 13.03
C ARG A 183 -19.00 11.39 13.96
#